data_AF-A0A2V6M6B3-F1
#
_entry.id   AF-A0A2V6M6B3-F1
#
_cell.length_a   1.000
_cell.length_b   1.000
_cell.length_c   1.000
_cell.angle_alpha   90.00
_cell.angle_beta   90.00
_cell.angle_gamma   90.00
#
_symmetry.space_group_name_H-M   'P 1'
#
loop_
_entity.id
_entity.type
_entity.pdbx_description
1 polymer ?
#
loop_
_entity_poly.entity_id
_entity_poly.type
_entity_poly.pdbx_seq_one_letter_code
_entity_poly.pdbx_strand_id
1 'polypeptide(L)'
;MKRKRIVVMGFMGSCPIAGVIWQHVHYIVGLQRLGHDVYYIEDSARIPCNAETFDTSNDFSYATKLLAHLASEFDFKDRWAFCARYLAELPTVGLSLREIRQHYKSADAILNVCGAQEFNDDLLASDRILYVESDPGVEQIKVDQSIQSTIDYLRRHHALFTFGENVGTKEFPVPIHGLKWLSTRQPVVTDLWKTRRPPPSGAVFTSVANWSTSGLKDIIWHGEKYLWSKSREFMRFVNAPKVAGETFELATDIKDEKTRTRFSKTGWRFRSPHDLSVNYWDYRNHAGDRFQQDLRPARWTLRFSQAP
;
A
#
# COMPACT_ATOMS: atom_id res chain seq x y z
N MET A 1 -9.47 14.03 22.32
CA MET A 1 -8.82 12.70 22.51
C MET A 1 -7.52 12.87 23.28
N LYS A 2 -7.12 11.91 24.13
CA LYS A 2 -5.81 11.93 24.77
C LYS A 2 -4.72 11.69 23.71
N ARG A 3 -3.67 12.51 23.70
CA ARG A 3 -2.50 12.32 22.82
C ARG A 3 -1.88 10.94 23.07
N LYS A 4 -1.57 10.23 22.00
CA LYS A 4 -1.04 8.86 21.97
C LYS A 4 0.24 8.85 21.16
N ARG A 5 1.19 7.99 21.52
CA ARG A 5 2.40 7.72 20.73
C ARG A 5 2.15 6.55 19.80
N ILE A 6 2.22 6.79 18.50
CA ILE A 6 1.93 5.80 17.46
C ILE A 6 3.13 5.68 16.54
N VAL A 7 3.62 4.45 16.35
CA VAL A 7 4.62 4.15 15.32
C VAL A 7 3.87 3.62 14.11
N VAL A 8 4.11 4.19 12.94
CA VAL A 8 3.66 3.69 11.65
C VAL A 8 4.86 3.05 10.98
N MET A 9 4.77 1.75 10.74
CA MET A 9 5.78 1.02 9.98
C MET A 9 5.32 0.86 8.54
N GLY A 10 6.27 0.97 7.62
CA GLY A 10 5.99 0.96 6.19
C GLY A 10 7.22 0.64 5.36
N PHE A 11 7.18 0.98 4.09
CA PHE A 11 8.25 0.67 3.14
C PHE A 11 8.33 1.72 2.02
N MET A 12 8.01 2.99 2.32
CA MET A 12 8.11 4.12 1.39
C MET A 12 9.55 4.36 0.88
N GLY A 13 10.56 4.27 1.73
CA GLY A 13 11.97 4.38 1.36
C GLY A 13 12.45 3.11 0.65
N SER A 14 12.09 1.95 1.19
CA SER A 14 12.50 0.64 0.63
C SER A 14 11.84 0.29 -0.71
N CYS A 15 10.69 0.89 -1.02
CA CYS A 15 9.98 0.72 -2.29
C CYS A 15 9.29 2.06 -2.64
N PRO A 16 10.03 3.01 -3.24
CA PRO A 16 9.59 4.39 -3.41
C PRO A 16 8.63 4.58 -4.59
N ILE A 17 7.57 3.76 -4.62
CA ILE A 17 6.49 3.88 -5.58
C ILE A 17 5.44 4.83 -5.02
N ALA A 18 4.97 5.77 -5.84
CA ALA A 18 4.00 6.79 -5.43
C ALA A 18 2.76 6.25 -4.68
N GLY A 19 2.20 5.11 -5.10
CA GLY A 19 1.09 4.46 -4.40
C GLY A 19 1.43 4.06 -2.97
N VAL A 20 2.63 3.50 -2.75
CA VAL A 20 3.15 3.15 -1.42
C VAL A 20 3.34 4.41 -0.58
N ILE A 21 3.90 5.47 -1.16
CA ILE A 21 4.10 6.75 -0.47
C ILE A 21 2.76 7.30 0.02
N TRP A 22 1.77 7.47 -0.87
CA TRP A 22 0.46 8.01 -0.50
C TRP A 22 -0.27 7.13 0.52
N GLN A 23 -0.13 5.81 0.40
CA GLN A 23 -0.72 4.87 1.36
C GLN A 23 -0.28 5.15 2.79
N HIS A 24 1.02 5.37 3.02
CA HIS A 24 1.57 5.60 4.36
C HIS A 24 1.44 7.07 4.81
N VAL A 25 1.59 8.03 3.90
CA VAL A 25 1.39 9.46 4.19
C VAL A 25 0.01 9.72 4.78
N HIS A 26 -1.03 9.03 4.32
CA HIS A 26 -2.36 9.17 4.91
C HIS A 26 -2.47 8.69 6.35
N TYR A 27 -1.78 7.60 6.73
CA TYR A 27 -1.69 7.19 8.12
C TYR A 27 -0.97 8.25 8.95
N ILE A 28 0.19 8.72 8.47
CA ILE A 28 1.03 9.68 9.19
C ILE A 28 0.27 11.00 9.42
N VAL A 29 -0.15 11.65 8.33
CA VAL A 29 -0.83 12.96 8.36
C VAL A 29 -2.19 12.86 9.05
N GLY A 30 -2.94 11.78 8.81
CA GLY A 30 -4.23 11.56 9.46
C GLY A 30 -4.11 11.50 10.98
N LEU A 31 -3.17 10.70 11.48
CA LEU A 31 -2.93 10.53 12.91
C LEU A 31 -2.35 11.81 13.56
N GLN A 32 -1.48 12.54 12.87
CA GLN A 32 -0.98 13.84 13.33
C GLN A 32 -2.13 14.85 13.50
N ARG A 33 -3.05 14.93 12.51
CA ARG A 33 -4.22 15.82 12.57
C ARG A 33 -5.22 15.44 13.67
N LEU A 34 -5.23 14.18 14.10
CA LEU A 34 -5.98 13.73 15.27
C LEU A 34 -5.30 14.08 16.61
N GLY A 35 -4.12 14.72 16.57
CA GLY A 35 -3.39 15.21 17.73
C GLY A 35 -2.46 14.18 18.38
N HIS A 36 -2.03 13.16 17.63
CA HIS A 36 -1.14 12.10 18.13
C HIS A 36 0.35 12.39 17.85
N ASP A 37 1.21 11.75 18.63
CA ASP A 37 2.65 11.69 18.36
C ASP A 37 2.97 10.54 17.43
N VAL A 38 3.15 10.87 16.16
CA VAL A 38 3.36 9.88 15.10
C VAL A 38 4.84 9.80 14.74
N TYR A 39 5.33 8.57 14.65
CA TYR A 39 6.68 8.23 14.19
C TYR A 39 6.58 7.30 12.99
N TYR A 40 7.43 7.47 11.98
CA TYR A 40 7.51 6.57 10.83
C TYR A 40 8.80 5.77 10.84
N ILE A 41 8.75 4.44 10.88
CA ILE A 41 9.95 3.60 11.02
C ILE A 41 9.96 2.48 9.97
N GLU A 42 11.04 2.42 9.18
CA GLU A 42 11.39 1.24 8.38
C GLU A 42 12.54 0.50 9.06
N ASP A 43 12.33 -0.78 9.37
CA ASP A 43 13.21 -1.55 10.25
C ASP A 43 13.34 -3.00 9.77
N SER A 44 13.82 -3.16 8.53
CA SER A 44 13.76 -4.42 7.77
C SER A 44 15.14 -4.92 7.36
N ALA A 45 15.25 -6.24 7.30
CA ALA A 45 16.33 -7.03 6.72
C ALA A 45 16.11 -7.31 5.23
N ARG A 46 15.06 -6.72 4.62
CA ARG A 46 14.89 -6.73 3.17
C ARG A 46 15.79 -5.67 2.55
N ILE A 47 16.50 -6.06 1.49
CA ILE A 47 17.29 -5.12 0.68
C ILE A 47 16.31 -4.18 -0.05
N PRO A 48 16.49 -2.86 0.05
CA PRO A 48 15.57 -1.90 -0.52
C PRO A 48 15.72 -1.88 -2.05
N CYS A 49 14.62 -1.66 -2.79
CA CYS A 49 14.61 -1.60 -4.25
C CYS A 49 14.69 -0.15 -4.74
N ASN A 50 15.76 0.18 -5.47
CA ASN A 50 15.89 1.52 -6.06
C ASN A 50 14.96 1.63 -7.27
N ALA A 51 13.95 2.50 -7.20
CA ALA A 51 12.95 2.64 -8.27
C ALA A 51 13.49 3.31 -9.55
N GLU A 52 14.62 4.01 -9.50
CA GLU A 52 15.24 4.64 -10.67
C GLU A 52 16.13 3.66 -11.45
N THR A 53 16.89 2.83 -10.73
CA THR A 53 17.84 1.89 -11.33
C THR A 53 17.32 0.45 -11.42
N PHE A 54 16.22 0.14 -10.74
CA PHE A 54 15.70 -1.21 -10.51
C PHE A 54 16.75 -2.17 -9.91
N ASP A 55 17.72 -1.62 -9.19
CA ASP A 55 18.80 -2.36 -8.53
C ASP A 55 18.47 -2.63 -7.05
N THR A 56 18.92 -3.78 -6.57
CA THR A 56 18.87 -4.21 -5.16
C THR A 56 20.30 -4.28 -4.63
N SER A 57 20.94 -3.11 -4.53
CA SER A 57 22.24 -2.99 -3.87
C SER A 57 22.07 -2.68 -2.38
N ASN A 58 23.16 -2.82 -1.61
CA ASN A 58 23.15 -2.47 -0.19
C ASN A 58 23.03 -0.96 0.08
N ASP A 59 23.04 -0.11 -0.97
CA ASP A 59 22.91 1.33 -0.86
C ASP A 59 21.47 1.74 -0.51
N PHE A 60 21.29 2.33 0.67
CA PHE A 60 20.03 2.89 1.15
C PHE A 60 20.00 4.43 1.14
N SER A 61 20.98 5.08 0.48
CA SER A 61 21.09 6.53 0.43
C SER A 61 19.89 7.18 -0.27
N TYR A 62 19.35 6.55 -1.33
CA TYR A 62 18.15 7.03 -2.01
C TYR A 62 16.92 6.96 -1.08
N ALA A 63 16.76 5.85 -0.35
CA ALA A 63 15.64 5.63 0.55
C ALA A 63 15.62 6.70 1.65
N THR A 64 16.78 6.96 2.25
CA THR A 64 16.92 7.95 3.33
C THR A 64 16.77 9.40 2.84
N LYS A 65 17.26 9.72 1.63
CA LYS A 65 17.02 11.04 1.00
C LYS A 65 15.53 11.28 0.76
N LEU A 66 14.81 10.28 0.24
CA LEU A 66 13.37 10.37 0.03
C LEU A 66 12.63 10.54 1.36
N LEU A 67 12.94 9.72 2.37
CA LEU A 67 12.29 9.81 3.68
C LEU A 67 12.55 11.17 4.35
N ALA A 68 13.76 11.72 4.23
CA ALA A 68 14.05 13.08 4.71
C ALA A 68 13.22 14.15 3.99
N HIS A 69 13.04 14.02 2.66
CA HIS A 69 12.20 14.92 1.88
C HIS A 69 10.73 14.85 2.29
N LEU A 70 10.17 13.63 2.37
CA LEU A 70 8.80 13.38 2.84
C LEU A 70 8.58 13.88 4.27
N ALA A 71 9.54 13.65 5.17
CA ALA A 71 9.49 14.13 6.55
C ALA A 71 9.42 15.64 6.61
N SER A 72 10.14 16.32 5.71
CA SER A 72 10.09 17.77 5.62
C SER A 72 8.76 18.29 5.09
N GLU A 73 8.21 17.62 4.09
CA GLU A 73 6.97 18.04 3.43
C GLU A 73 5.72 17.79 4.27
N PHE A 74 5.65 16.64 4.96
CA PHE A 74 4.48 16.20 5.73
C PHE A 74 4.65 16.35 7.25
N ASP A 75 5.56 17.22 7.68
CA ASP A 75 5.74 17.66 9.07
C ASP A 75 6.00 16.51 10.08
N PHE A 76 6.85 15.55 9.69
CA PHE A 76 7.36 14.51 10.59
C PHE A 76 8.90 14.52 10.67
N LYS A 77 9.50 15.70 10.50
CA LYS A 77 10.92 15.96 10.80
C LYS A 77 11.25 15.45 12.20
N ASP A 78 12.40 14.81 12.34
CA ASP A 78 12.90 14.21 13.59
C ASP A 78 12.02 13.07 14.17
N ARG A 79 11.02 12.59 13.43
CA ARG A 79 10.13 11.51 13.85
C ARG A 79 10.10 10.37 12.84
N TRP A 80 11.23 10.11 12.19
CA TRP A 80 11.36 8.99 11.29
C TRP A 80 12.68 8.27 11.45
N ALA A 81 12.71 7.00 11.06
CA ALA A 81 13.94 6.22 11.01
C ALA A 81 13.93 5.23 9.85
N PHE A 82 15.11 4.98 9.32
CA PHE A 82 15.42 3.85 8.46
C PHE A 82 16.53 3.04 9.11
N CYS A 83 16.27 1.78 9.44
CA CYS A 83 17.26 0.84 9.97
C CYS A 83 17.49 -0.29 8.95
N ALA A 84 18.71 -0.36 8.42
CA ALA A 84 19.11 -1.36 7.45
C ALA A 84 19.50 -2.67 8.15
N ARG A 85 18.52 -3.48 8.59
CA ARG A 85 18.81 -4.71 9.33
C ARG A 85 19.48 -5.81 8.51
N TYR A 86 19.55 -5.65 7.18
CA TYR A 86 20.29 -6.53 6.29
C TYR A 86 21.82 -6.34 6.41
N LEU A 87 22.28 -5.34 7.15
CA LEU A 87 23.68 -5.09 7.45
C LEU A 87 23.97 -5.40 8.93
N ALA A 88 25.14 -6.02 9.19
CA ALA A 88 25.51 -6.49 10.53
C ALA A 88 25.57 -5.38 11.60
N GLU A 89 25.95 -4.16 11.20
CA GLU A 89 26.07 -3.01 12.12
C GLU A 89 24.72 -2.34 12.43
N LEU A 90 23.63 -2.76 11.76
CA LEU A 90 22.29 -2.19 11.88
C LEU A 90 22.28 -0.65 11.72
N PRO A 91 22.89 -0.09 10.66
CA PRO A 91 23.00 1.35 10.53
C PRO A 91 21.62 2.00 10.45
N THR A 92 21.48 3.14 11.12
CA THR A 92 20.25 3.90 11.21
C THR A 92 20.42 5.32 10.68
N VAL A 93 19.43 5.84 9.96
CA VAL A 93 19.32 7.26 9.58
C VAL A 93 17.99 7.81 10.08
N GLY A 94 17.98 9.06 10.55
CA GLY A 94 16.87 9.64 11.30
C GLY A 94 17.08 9.41 12.79
N LEU A 95 16.16 8.68 13.44
CA LEU A 95 16.33 8.26 14.83
C LEU A 95 17.46 7.22 14.97
N SER A 96 18.20 7.30 16.07
CA SER A 96 19.17 6.28 16.45
C SER A 96 18.50 4.96 16.80
N LEU A 97 19.24 3.85 16.70
CA LEU A 97 18.76 2.53 17.14
C LEU A 97 18.25 2.51 18.59
N ARG A 98 18.86 3.31 19.48
CA ARG A 98 18.42 3.47 20.87
C ARG A 98 17.03 4.11 20.95
N GLU A 99 16.77 5.15 20.17
CA GLU A 99 15.48 5.84 20.11
C GLU A 99 14.41 4.94 19.49
N ILE A 100 14.71 4.23 18.40
CA ILE A 100 13.82 3.24 17.79
C ILE A 100 13.35 2.23 18.85
N ARG A 101 14.29 1.61 19.58
CA ARG A 101 14.01 0.67 20.68
C ARG A 101 13.14 1.29 21.78
N GLN A 102 13.40 2.54 22.14
CA GLN A 102 12.60 3.27 23.13
C GLN A 102 11.17 3.50 22.62
N HIS A 103 10.99 3.85 21.35
CA HIS A 103 9.67 4.04 20.75
C HIS A 103 8.88 2.75 20.69
N TYR A 104 9.49 1.61 20.36
CA TYR A 104 8.78 0.32 20.39
C TYR A 104 8.23 -0.03 21.78
N LYS A 105 9.04 0.16 22.83
CA LYS A 105 8.62 -0.11 24.22
C LYS A 105 7.54 0.84 24.73
N SER A 106 7.58 2.09 24.30
CA SER A 106 6.75 3.18 24.86
C SER A 106 5.56 3.59 23.99
N ALA A 107 5.45 3.07 22.76
CA ALA A 107 4.32 3.33 21.89
C ALA A 107 3.02 2.81 22.52
N ASP A 108 1.93 3.56 22.32
CA ASP A 108 0.57 3.11 22.62
C ASP A 108 0.06 2.15 21.53
N ALA A 109 0.56 2.27 20.31
CA ALA A 109 0.28 1.36 19.19
C ALA A 109 1.40 1.40 18.14
N ILE A 110 1.64 0.27 17.48
CA ILE A 110 2.56 0.15 16.34
C ILE A 110 1.76 -0.41 15.16
N LEU A 111 1.61 0.34 14.08
CA LEU A 111 0.89 -0.09 12.88
C LEU A 111 1.88 -0.70 11.88
N ASN A 112 1.83 -2.02 11.71
CA ASN A 112 2.58 -2.74 10.68
C ASN A 112 1.78 -2.75 9.37
N VAL A 113 1.84 -1.63 8.64
CA VAL A 113 1.06 -1.43 7.42
C VAL A 113 1.58 -2.35 6.31
N CYS A 114 0.67 -3.06 5.64
CA CYS A 114 0.94 -4.11 4.64
C CYS A 114 1.75 -5.32 5.16
N GLY A 115 1.97 -5.46 6.47
CA GLY A 115 2.97 -6.42 6.96
C GLY A 115 4.37 -6.11 6.46
N ALA A 116 4.69 -4.83 6.31
CA ALA A 116 5.94 -4.37 5.73
C ALA A 116 7.16 -4.90 6.49
N GLN A 117 7.02 -5.05 7.80
CA GLN A 117 8.11 -5.39 8.70
C GLN A 117 7.95 -6.80 9.27
N GLU A 118 9.05 -7.54 9.27
CA GLU A 118 9.23 -8.75 10.04
C GLU A 118 9.45 -8.46 11.53
N PHE A 119 9.28 -9.48 12.37
CA PHE A 119 9.60 -9.35 13.77
C PHE A 119 11.10 -9.55 14.01
N ASN A 120 11.65 -8.66 14.83
CA ASN A 120 12.98 -8.74 15.40
C ASN A 120 12.87 -8.57 16.93
N ASP A 121 13.93 -8.88 17.67
CA ASP A 121 13.93 -8.83 19.14
C ASP A 121 13.60 -7.44 19.71
N ASP A 122 13.99 -6.37 19.00
CA ASP A 122 13.70 -5.01 19.43
C ASP A 122 12.21 -4.68 19.32
N LEU A 123 11.59 -5.06 18.20
CA LEU A 123 10.17 -4.86 17.94
C LEU A 123 9.31 -5.74 18.87
N LEU A 124 9.73 -6.99 19.11
CA LEU A 124 9.04 -7.94 20.00
C LEU A 124 9.08 -7.53 21.48
N ALA A 125 9.82 -6.49 21.85
CA ALA A 125 9.70 -5.85 23.16
C ALA A 125 8.35 -5.11 23.35
N SER A 126 7.52 -5.03 22.31
CA SER A 126 6.17 -4.46 22.33
C SER A 126 5.10 -5.52 22.10
N ASP A 127 4.02 -5.44 22.87
CA ASP A 127 2.82 -6.26 22.72
C ASP A 127 1.67 -5.50 22.03
N ARG A 128 1.95 -4.32 21.46
CA ARG A 128 0.95 -3.38 20.90
C ARG A 128 1.05 -3.24 19.38
N ILE A 129 1.48 -4.30 18.72
CA ILE A 129 1.74 -4.30 17.27
C ILE A 129 0.49 -4.76 16.54
N LEU A 130 -0.02 -3.92 15.65
CA LEU A 130 -1.25 -4.13 14.90
C LEU A 130 -0.87 -4.44 13.45
N TYR A 131 -1.33 -5.59 12.94
CA TYR A 131 -1.21 -5.90 11.52
C TYR A 131 -2.26 -5.11 10.76
N VAL A 132 -1.88 -4.45 9.66
CA VAL A 132 -2.84 -3.76 8.78
C VAL A 132 -2.66 -4.29 7.36
N GLU A 133 -3.48 -5.26 6.99
CA GLU A 133 -3.46 -5.89 5.68
C GLU A 133 -4.07 -4.97 4.61
N SER A 134 -3.29 -4.66 3.58
CA SER A 134 -3.78 -3.93 2.41
C SER A 134 -4.37 -4.82 1.33
N ASP A 135 -3.87 -6.07 1.22
CA ASP A 135 -4.16 -7.00 0.12
C ASP A 135 -4.63 -8.36 0.68
N PRO A 136 -5.93 -8.50 1.03
CA PRO A 136 -6.48 -9.73 1.58
C PRO A 136 -6.47 -10.89 0.58
N GLY A 137 -6.45 -12.11 1.11
CA GLY A 137 -6.57 -13.38 0.39
C GLY A 137 -5.37 -14.28 0.63
N VAL A 138 -4.16 -13.80 0.32
CA VAL A 138 -2.94 -14.62 0.34
C VAL A 138 -2.62 -15.11 1.75
N GLU A 139 -2.67 -14.24 2.76
CA GLU A 139 -2.31 -14.64 4.12
C GLU A 139 -3.37 -15.56 4.74
N GLN A 140 -4.65 -15.35 4.45
CA GLN A 140 -5.72 -16.28 4.90
C GLN A 140 -5.59 -17.65 4.22
N ILE A 141 -5.26 -17.70 2.93
CA ILE A 141 -5.03 -18.97 2.22
C ILE A 141 -3.82 -19.69 2.80
N LYS A 142 -2.72 -18.99 3.09
CA LYS A 142 -1.54 -19.60 3.73
C LYS A 142 -1.87 -20.16 5.11
N VAL A 143 -2.73 -19.48 5.88
CA VAL A 143 -3.23 -19.99 7.17
C VAL A 143 -4.04 -21.27 6.94
N ASP A 144 -4.94 -21.29 5.95
CA ASP A 144 -5.72 -22.48 5.59
C ASP A 144 -4.85 -23.67 5.15
N GLN A 145 -3.74 -23.37 4.46
CA GLN A 145 -2.72 -24.33 4.08
C GLN A 145 -1.79 -24.75 5.23
N SER A 146 -2.05 -24.31 6.46
CA SER A 146 -1.24 -24.62 7.64
C SER A 146 0.24 -24.19 7.50
N ILE A 147 0.50 -23.09 6.78
CA ILE A 147 1.85 -22.52 6.68
C ILE A 147 2.23 -21.90 8.03
N GLN A 148 3.03 -22.65 8.80
CA GLN A 148 3.33 -22.33 10.20
C GLN A 148 4.00 -20.96 10.37
N SER A 149 4.90 -20.57 9.48
CA SER A 149 5.58 -19.27 9.54
C SER A 149 4.61 -18.09 9.42
N THR A 150 3.59 -18.20 8.57
CA THR A 150 2.52 -17.19 8.44
C THR A 150 1.64 -17.15 9.68
N ILE A 151 1.24 -18.33 10.17
CA ILE A 151 0.41 -18.44 11.38
C ILE A 151 1.13 -17.81 12.57
N ASP A 152 2.41 -18.13 12.76
CA ASP A 152 3.23 -17.58 13.83
C ASP A 152 3.39 -16.07 13.68
N TYR A 153 3.70 -15.59 12.47
CA TYR A 153 3.81 -14.16 12.17
C TYR A 153 2.52 -13.40 12.51
N LEU A 154 1.35 -13.89 12.07
CA LEU A 154 0.08 -13.25 12.36
C LEU A 154 -0.25 -13.29 13.86
N ARG A 155 -0.01 -14.41 14.55
CA ARG A 155 -0.27 -14.55 16.00
C ARG A 155 0.60 -13.67 16.89
N ARG A 156 1.74 -13.18 16.40
CA ARG A 156 2.59 -12.22 17.13
C ARG A 156 2.00 -10.81 17.16
N HIS A 157 1.05 -10.50 16.29
CA HIS A 157 0.36 -9.21 16.32
C HIS A 157 -0.75 -9.23 17.39
N HIS A 158 -0.91 -8.10 18.07
CA HIS A 158 -1.96 -7.88 19.06
C HIS A 158 -3.36 -7.95 18.44
N ALA A 159 -3.52 -7.39 17.23
CA ALA A 159 -4.75 -7.49 16.46
C ALA A 159 -4.44 -7.46 14.96
N LEU A 160 -5.35 -8.08 14.19
CA LEU A 160 -5.25 -8.18 12.74
C LEU A 160 -6.35 -7.32 12.10
N PHE A 161 -5.95 -6.28 11.38
CA PHE A 161 -6.84 -5.47 10.56
C PHE A 161 -6.67 -5.83 9.08
N THR A 162 -7.74 -5.70 8.31
CA THR A 162 -7.72 -5.97 6.87
C THR A 162 -8.63 -5.04 6.07
N PHE A 163 -8.21 -4.68 4.87
CA PHE A 163 -9.06 -4.00 3.88
C PHE A 163 -10.13 -4.92 3.27
N GLY A 164 -10.02 -6.23 3.49
CA GLY A 164 -11.01 -7.21 3.06
C GLY A 164 -12.25 -7.19 3.93
N GLU A 165 -13.25 -6.38 3.57
CA GLU A 165 -14.51 -6.26 4.33
C GLU A 165 -15.29 -7.56 4.45
N ASN A 166 -15.07 -8.50 3.52
CA ASN A 166 -15.72 -9.80 3.53
C ASN A 166 -14.97 -10.85 4.36
N VAL A 167 -13.72 -10.61 4.77
CA VAL A 167 -12.89 -11.61 5.47
C VAL A 167 -13.57 -12.04 6.77
N GLY A 168 -13.73 -13.35 6.95
CA GLY A 168 -14.42 -13.93 8.10
C GLY A 168 -15.96 -13.91 8.03
N THR A 169 -16.53 -13.40 6.94
CA THR A 169 -17.97 -13.51 6.65
C THR A 169 -18.26 -14.73 5.76
N LYS A 170 -19.54 -15.09 5.60
CA LYS A 170 -19.97 -16.14 4.67
C LYS A 170 -19.64 -15.86 3.19
N GLU A 171 -19.34 -14.60 2.83
CA GLU A 171 -18.99 -14.20 1.46
C GLU A 171 -17.48 -14.36 1.19
N PHE A 172 -16.69 -14.73 2.19
CA PHE A 172 -15.27 -15.02 2.03
C PHE A 172 -15.03 -16.52 2.21
N PRO A 173 -14.69 -17.24 1.13
CA PRO A 173 -14.70 -18.70 1.14
C PRO A 173 -13.52 -19.31 1.90
N VAL A 174 -12.47 -18.54 2.20
CA VAL A 174 -11.27 -19.04 2.87
C VAL A 174 -11.50 -19.11 4.40
N PRO A 175 -11.35 -20.29 5.03
CA PRO A 175 -11.48 -20.43 6.47
C PRO A 175 -10.44 -19.59 7.24
N ILE A 176 -10.87 -18.94 8.31
CA ILE A 176 -10.02 -18.02 9.10
C ILE A 176 -9.27 -18.70 10.26
N HIS A 177 -9.51 -19.99 10.52
CA HIS A 177 -8.80 -20.82 11.52
C HIS A 177 -8.63 -20.17 12.90
N GLY A 178 -9.69 -19.50 13.38
CA GLY A 178 -9.72 -18.85 14.69
C GLY A 178 -8.94 -17.53 14.79
N LEU A 179 -8.30 -17.06 13.71
CA LEU A 179 -7.73 -15.71 13.65
C LEU A 179 -8.84 -14.68 13.48
N LYS A 180 -8.89 -13.71 14.40
CA LYS A 180 -9.87 -12.63 14.35
C LYS A 180 -9.38 -11.49 13.48
N TRP A 181 -10.05 -11.30 12.35
CA TRP A 181 -9.81 -10.19 11.43
C TRP A 181 -10.80 -9.05 11.67
N LEU A 182 -10.28 -7.83 11.75
CA LEU A 182 -11.05 -6.60 11.90
C LEU A 182 -11.05 -5.84 10.59
N SER A 183 -12.22 -5.64 10.00
CA SER A 183 -12.36 -4.85 8.78
C SER A 183 -11.93 -3.40 9.04
N THR A 184 -11.11 -2.85 8.15
CA THR A 184 -10.75 -1.44 8.10
C THR A 184 -10.67 -0.97 6.64
N ARG A 185 -10.36 0.30 6.41
CA ARG A 185 -10.14 0.87 5.09
C ARG A 185 -8.86 1.71 5.10
N GLN A 186 -8.30 1.93 3.91
CA GLN A 186 -7.24 2.90 3.74
C GLN A 186 -7.73 4.29 4.22
N PRO A 187 -7.08 4.92 5.22
CA PRO A 187 -7.37 6.31 5.55
C PRO A 187 -7.05 7.19 4.35
N VAL A 188 -7.88 8.21 4.13
CA VAL A 188 -7.69 9.21 3.09
C VAL A 188 -7.79 10.59 3.72
N VAL A 189 -6.67 11.31 3.75
CA VAL A 189 -6.64 12.72 4.13
C VAL A 189 -7.10 13.54 2.93
N THR A 190 -8.41 13.79 2.85
CA THR A 190 -9.06 14.35 1.66
C THR A 190 -8.49 15.69 1.21
N ASP A 191 -7.97 16.51 2.13
CA ASP A 191 -7.35 17.81 1.76
C ASP A 191 -6.11 17.66 0.88
N LEU A 192 -5.37 16.55 1.00
CA LEU A 192 -4.23 16.27 0.13
C LEU A 192 -4.67 15.97 -1.32
N TRP A 193 -5.94 15.63 -1.54
CA TRP A 193 -6.52 15.34 -2.86
C TRP A 193 -7.34 16.49 -3.44
N LYS A 194 -7.56 17.57 -2.68
CA LYS A 194 -8.30 18.73 -3.18
C LYS A 194 -7.47 19.45 -4.26
N THR A 195 -7.97 19.47 -5.48
CA THR A 195 -7.47 20.35 -6.54
C THR A 195 -8.09 21.74 -6.39
N ARG A 196 -7.38 22.80 -6.82
CA ARG A 196 -7.90 24.18 -6.68
C ARG A 196 -8.93 24.55 -7.74
N ARG A 197 -9.09 23.73 -8.78
CA ARG A 197 -9.91 24.01 -9.95
C ARG A 197 -10.83 22.83 -10.21
N PRO A 198 -12.11 23.07 -10.59
CA PRO A 198 -12.98 21.99 -11.01
C PRO A 198 -12.37 21.27 -12.23
N PRO A 199 -12.69 19.97 -12.42
CA PRO A 199 -12.25 19.24 -13.58
C PRO A 199 -12.70 19.96 -14.87
N PRO A 200 -11.85 20.05 -15.90
CA PRO A 200 -12.27 20.58 -17.20
C PRO A 200 -13.39 19.72 -17.79
N SER A 201 -14.16 20.27 -18.74
CA SER A 201 -15.29 19.58 -19.40
C SER A 201 -14.91 18.33 -20.21
N GLY A 202 -13.61 18.02 -20.32
CA GLY A 202 -13.06 16.80 -20.92
C GLY A 202 -12.12 16.04 -19.98
N ALA A 203 -12.34 16.12 -18.67
CA ALA A 203 -11.55 15.39 -17.69
C ALA A 203 -11.55 13.88 -17.96
N VAL A 204 -10.39 13.26 -17.84
CA VAL A 204 -10.16 11.86 -18.18
C VAL A 204 -10.33 10.99 -16.94
N PHE A 205 -10.97 9.82 -17.08
CA PHE A 205 -10.92 8.78 -16.06
C PHE A 205 -9.56 8.10 -16.07
N THR A 206 -8.74 8.45 -15.10
CA THR A 206 -7.38 7.95 -14.96
C THR A 206 -7.33 6.75 -14.02
N SER A 207 -6.50 5.77 -14.36
CA SER A 207 -6.14 4.68 -13.45
C SER A 207 -4.64 4.39 -13.56
N VAL A 208 -4.04 3.95 -12.47
CA VAL A 208 -2.64 3.48 -12.44
C VAL A 208 -2.65 2.04 -11.96
N ALA A 209 -1.98 1.15 -12.68
CA ALA A 209 -1.85 -0.23 -12.27
C ALA A 209 -0.57 -0.86 -12.83
N ASN A 210 -0.03 -1.83 -12.09
CA ASN A 210 0.88 -2.78 -12.68
C ASN A 210 0.05 -3.80 -13.47
N TRP A 211 0.36 -3.99 -14.76
CA TRP A 211 -0.41 -4.86 -15.64
C TRP A 211 -0.37 -6.31 -15.16
N SER A 212 0.84 -6.83 -14.94
CA SER A 212 1.06 -8.23 -14.60
C SER A 212 2.17 -8.38 -13.58
N THR A 213 1.79 -8.91 -12.42
CA THR A 213 2.68 -9.35 -11.33
C THR A 213 2.59 -10.87 -11.13
N SER A 214 2.05 -11.59 -12.12
CA SER A 214 1.94 -13.06 -12.08
C SER A 214 3.33 -13.70 -11.92
N GLY A 215 3.38 -14.77 -11.14
CA GLY A 215 4.60 -15.47 -10.77
C GLY A 215 5.29 -14.92 -9.51
N LEU A 216 4.84 -13.78 -8.94
CA LEU A 216 5.42 -13.24 -7.71
C LEU A 216 4.69 -13.76 -6.46
N LYS A 217 3.40 -13.44 -6.33
CA LYS A 217 2.55 -13.82 -5.18
C LYS A 217 1.35 -14.67 -5.57
N ASP A 218 1.42 -15.32 -6.74
CA ASP A 218 0.38 -16.28 -7.13
C ASP A 218 0.31 -17.42 -6.10
N ILE A 219 -0.89 -17.86 -5.78
CA ILE A 219 -1.11 -18.92 -4.79
C ILE A 219 -2.07 -19.96 -5.33
N ILE A 220 -1.81 -21.23 -5.04
CA ILE A 220 -2.73 -22.33 -5.36
C ILE A 220 -3.59 -22.57 -4.15
N TRP A 221 -4.92 -22.61 -4.30
CA TRP A 221 -5.85 -22.92 -3.22
C TRP A 221 -6.92 -23.87 -3.74
N HIS A 222 -7.13 -25.00 -3.04
CA HIS A 222 -8.01 -26.11 -3.46
C HIS A 222 -7.83 -26.55 -4.93
N GLY A 223 -6.58 -26.58 -5.42
CA GLY A 223 -6.26 -27.00 -6.78
C GLY A 223 -6.41 -25.90 -7.84
N GLU A 224 -6.93 -24.72 -7.48
CA GLU A 224 -7.05 -23.58 -8.38
C GLU A 224 -5.93 -22.57 -8.18
N LYS A 225 -5.45 -21.99 -9.28
CA LYS A 225 -4.41 -20.94 -9.23
C LYS A 225 -5.06 -19.56 -9.13
N TYR A 226 -4.82 -18.88 -8.02
CA TYR A 226 -5.18 -17.49 -7.79
C TYR A 226 -4.00 -16.59 -8.18
N LEU A 227 -4.25 -15.71 -9.15
CA LEU A 227 -3.23 -14.82 -9.67
C LEU A 227 -3.17 -13.52 -8.86
N TRP A 228 -1.98 -13.15 -8.43
CA TRP A 228 -1.74 -11.81 -7.90
C TRP A 228 -1.41 -10.89 -9.06
N SER A 229 -2.43 -10.51 -9.84
CA SER A 229 -2.28 -9.70 -11.05
C SER A 229 -3.56 -8.92 -11.37
N LYS A 230 -3.43 -7.73 -11.96
CA LYS A 230 -4.58 -6.91 -12.37
C LYS A 230 -5.05 -7.20 -13.80
N SER A 231 -4.21 -7.81 -14.64
CA SER A 231 -4.51 -8.04 -16.06
C SER A 231 -5.85 -8.73 -16.29
N ARG A 232 -6.13 -9.82 -15.55
CA ARG A 232 -7.38 -10.60 -15.68
C ARG A 232 -8.63 -9.73 -15.43
N GLU A 233 -8.59 -8.86 -14.43
CA GLU A 233 -9.70 -7.98 -14.12
C GLU A 233 -9.86 -6.87 -15.16
N PHE A 234 -8.78 -6.23 -15.59
CA PHE A 234 -8.85 -5.19 -16.63
C PHE A 234 -9.43 -5.70 -17.96
N MET A 235 -9.20 -6.97 -18.31
CA MET A 235 -9.80 -7.56 -19.52
C MET A 235 -11.33 -7.49 -19.53
N ARG A 236 -11.98 -7.48 -18.35
CA ARG A 236 -13.44 -7.33 -18.21
C ARG A 236 -13.91 -5.90 -18.54
N PHE A 237 -13.01 -4.92 -18.47
CA PHE A 237 -13.29 -3.49 -18.66
C PHE A 237 -12.75 -2.92 -19.98
N VAL A 238 -12.34 -3.78 -20.93
CA VAL A 238 -11.90 -3.36 -22.27
C VAL A 238 -12.88 -2.36 -22.91
N ASN A 239 -14.18 -2.64 -22.85
CA ASN A 239 -15.21 -1.80 -23.47
C ASN A 239 -15.68 -0.62 -22.61
N ALA A 240 -15.12 -0.40 -21.41
CA ALA A 240 -15.59 0.63 -20.47
C ALA A 240 -15.70 2.05 -21.07
N PRO A 241 -14.74 2.56 -21.87
CA PRO A 241 -14.82 3.90 -22.43
C PRO A 241 -16.01 4.06 -23.38
N LYS A 242 -16.27 3.04 -24.21
CA LYS A 242 -17.41 3.03 -25.15
C LYS A 242 -18.75 2.97 -24.42
N VAL A 243 -18.85 2.13 -23.40
CA VAL A 243 -20.11 1.96 -22.64
C VAL A 243 -20.42 3.20 -21.81
N ALA A 244 -19.40 3.82 -21.21
CA ALA A 244 -19.55 5.03 -20.41
C ALA A 244 -19.70 6.31 -21.26
N GLY A 245 -19.27 6.30 -22.52
CA GLY A 245 -19.23 7.51 -23.36
C GLY A 245 -18.19 8.53 -22.90
N GLU A 246 -17.15 8.07 -22.19
CA GLU A 246 -16.21 8.90 -21.45
C GLU A 246 -14.77 8.53 -21.83
N THR A 247 -13.82 9.44 -21.62
CA THR A 247 -12.40 9.18 -21.95
C THR A 247 -11.72 8.51 -20.78
N PHE A 248 -11.01 7.39 -21.03
CA PHE A 248 -10.23 6.69 -20.02
C PHE A 248 -8.75 6.67 -20.39
N GLU A 249 -7.89 6.80 -19.39
CA GLU A 249 -6.44 6.63 -19.50
C GLU A 249 -5.94 5.67 -18.43
N LEU A 250 -5.11 4.72 -18.84
CA LEU A 250 -4.47 3.76 -17.95
C LEU A 250 -2.95 3.94 -18.00
N ALA A 251 -2.35 4.32 -16.88
CA ALA A 251 -0.91 4.28 -16.69
C ALA A 251 -0.49 2.87 -16.26
N THR A 252 0.10 2.11 -17.19
CA THR A 252 0.42 0.69 -17.00
C THR A 252 1.45 0.22 -18.02
N ASP A 253 2.15 -0.88 -17.72
CA ASP A 253 3.10 -1.52 -18.63
C ASP A 253 2.49 -2.75 -19.32
N ILE A 254 1.69 -2.54 -20.37
CA ILE A 254 1.19 -3.63 -21.23
C ILE A 254 2.23 -3.92 -22.30
N LYS A 255 3.04 -4.97 -22.08
CA LYS A 255 4.06 -5.42 -23.04
C LYS A 255 3.48 -6.14 -24.25
N ASP A 256 2.33 -6.80 -24.11
CA ASP A 256 1.67 -7.51 -25.21
C ASP A 256 0.93 -6.53 -26.15
N GLU A 257 1.46 -6.37 -27.37
CA GLU A 257 0.94 -5.43 -28.36
C GLU A 257 -0.50 -5.76 -28.80
N LYS A 258 -0.87 -7.05 -28.85
CA LYS A 258 -2.23 -7.48 -29.21
C LYS A 258 -3.24 -6.97 -28.19
N THR A 259 -2.94 -7.15 -26.91
CA THR A 259 -3.75 -6.66 -25.80
C THR A 259 -3.79 -5.14 -25.80
N ARG A 260 -2.65 -4.47 -25.95
CA ARG A 260 -2.60 -2.99 -26.02
C ARG A 260 -3.47 -2.45 -27.15
N THR A 261 -3.34 -3.00 -28.36
CA THR A 261 -4.16 -2.65 -29.53
C THR A 261 -5.65 -2.88 -29.27
N ARG A 262 -6.01 -3.97 -28.59
CA ARG A 262 -7.42 -4.27 -28.24
C ARG A 262 -8.04 -3.16 -27.39
N PHE A 263 -7.34 -2.71 -26.35
CA PHE A 263 -7.80 -1.60 -25.50
C PHE A 263 -7.85 -0.26 -26.26
N SER A 264 -6.83 0.04 -27.07
CA SER A 264 -6.79 1.28 -27.87
C SER A 264 -7.98 1.38 -28.84
N LYS A 265 -8.35 0.27 -29.51
CA LYS A 265 -9.55 0.19 -30.39
C LYS A 265 -10.87 0.46 -29.67
N THR A 266 -10.87 0.39 -28.35
CA THR A 266 -12.03 0.66 -27.49
C THR A 266 -11.99 2.02 -26.81
N GLY A 267 -11.02 2.88 -27.17
CA GLY A 267 -10.95 4.26 -26.71
C GLY A 267 -10.08 4.47 -25.46
N TRP A 268 -9.42 3.43 -24.96
CA TRP A 268 -8.43 3.58 -23.88
C TRP A 268 -7.20 4.33 -24.38
N ARG A 269 -6.76 5.30 -23.58
CA ARG A 269 -5.45 5.94 -23.70
C ARG A 269 -4.47 5.28 -22.74
N PHE A 270 -3.19 5.36 -23.08
CA PHE A 270 -2.13 4.76 -22.28
C PHE A 270 -1.04 5.77 -21.96
N ARG A 271 -0.52 5.70 -20.73
CA ARG A 271 0.63 6.46 -20.26
C ARG A 271 1.66 5.54 -19.63
N SER A 272 2.93 5.95 -19.66
CA SER A 272 3.99 5.23 -18.94
C SER A 272 3.73 5.31 -17.43
N PRO A 273 3.74 4.19 -16.69
CA PRO A 273 3.64 4.21 -15.24
C PRO A 273 4.92 4.72 -14.56
N HIS A 274 6.07 4.67 -15.27
CA HIS A 274 7.37 5.08 -14.72
C HIS A 274 7.36 6.56 -14.32
N ASP A 275 6.86 7.44 -15.20
CA ASP A 275 6.79 8.88 -14.98
C ASP A 275 6.00 9.24 -13.71
N LEU A 276 4.95 8.46 -13.41
CA LEU A 276 4.11 8.66 -12.23
C LEU A 276 4.68 8.02 -10.96
N SER A 277 5.59 7.05 -11.12
CA SER A 277 6.12 6.30 -9.98
C SER A 277 7.26 7.05 -9.28
N VAL A 278 8.05 7.81 -10.04
CA VAL A 278 9.19 8.60 -9.53
C VAL A 278 8.75 9.86 -8.78
N ASN A 279 7.70 10.53 -9.26
CA ASN A 279 7.15 11.73 -8.62
C ASN A 279 5.76 11.47 -8.06
N TYR A 280 5.66 11.35 -6.74
CA TYR A 280 4.39 11.09 -6.06
C TYR A 280 3.37 12.23 -6.21
N TRP A 281 3.79 13.47 -6.49
CA TRP A 281 2.85 14.55 -6.82
C TRP A 281 2.25 14.41 -8.21
N ASP A 282 3.00 13.87 -9.18
CA ASP A 282 2.47 13.59 -10.52
C ASP A 282 1.45 12.46 -10.47
N TYR A 283 1.69 11.42 -9.66
CA TYR A 283 0.69 10.40 -9.35
C TYR A 283 -0.60 11.00 -8.80
N ARG A 284 -0.48 11.91 -7.82
CA ARG A 284 -1.63 12.57 -7.19
C ARG A 284 -2.37 13.46 -8.17
N ASN A 285 -1.67 14.20 -9.02
CA ASN A 285 -2.31 15.05 -10.04
C ASN A 285 -3.02 14.20 -11.08
N HIS A 286 -2.37 13.13 -11.56
CA HIS A 286 -2.98 12.18 -12.49
C HIS A 286 -4.25 11.56 -11.90
N ALA A 287 -4.21 11.03 -10.68
CA ALA A 287 -5.40 10.48 -10.02
C ALA A 287 -6.43 11.54 -9.58
N GLY A 288 -6.01 12.79 -9.42
CA GLY A 288 -6.82 13.92 -8.94
C GLY A 288 -7.61 14.65 -10.02
N ASP A 289 -7.32 14.42 -11.31
CA ASP A 289 -7.87 15.20 -12.44
C ASP A 289 -9.41 15.17 -12.53
N ARG A 290 -10.09 14.18 -11.94
CA ARG A 290 -11.57 14.16 -11.80
C ARG A 290 -12.09 13.92 -10.38
N PHE A 291 -11.24 13.70 -9.38
CA PHE A 291 -11.64 13.26 -8.02
C PHE A 291 -12.59 14.23 -7.30
N GLN A 292 -12.70 15.50 -7.75
CA GLN A 292 -13.59 16.50 -7.16
C GLN A 292 -15.06 16.46 -7.64
N GLN A 293 -15.39 15.77 -8.73
CA GLN A 293 -16.80 15.67 -9.17
C GLN A 293 -17.62 14.64 -8.37
N ASP A 294 -16.98 13.64 -7.78
CA ASP A 294 -17.63 12.44 -7.23
C ASP A 294 -17.81 12.42 -5.70
N LEU A 295 -17.59 13.55 -5.02
CA LEU A 295 -17.88 13.68 -3.57
C LEU A 295 -19.38 13.90 -3.24
N ARG A 296 -20.28 13.75 -4.22
CA ARG A 296 -21.70 13.50 -3.93
C ARG A 296 -21.84 12.04 -3.47
N PRO A 297 -22.80 11.68 -2.61
CA PRO A 297 -23.02 10.28 -2.21
C PRO A 297 -23.60 9.48 -3.38
N ALA A 298 -22.81 9.29 -4.43
CA ALA A 298 -23.06 8.31 -5.46
C ALA A 298 -22.60 6.98 -4.89
N ARG A 299 -23.57 6.10 -4.63
CA ARG A 299 -23.35 4.68 -4.33
C ARG A 299 -22.69 4.00 -5.53
N TRP A 300 -21.41 4.25 -5.78
CA TRP A 300 -20.60 3.39 -6.62
C TRP A 300 -20.14 2.22 -5.75
N THR A 301 -21.06 1.28 -5.56
CA THR A 301 -20.68 -0.05 -5.08
C THR A 301 -20.02 -0.74 -6.27
N LEU A 302 -18.72 -0.56 -6.45
CA LEU A 302 -17.94 -1.50 -7.25
C LEU A 302 -17.91 -2.80 -6.44
N ARG A 303 -19.00 -3.58 -6.57
CA ARG A 303 -19.01 -4.98 -6.15
C ARG A 303 -17.99 -5.67 -7.03
N PHE A 304 -16.82 -5.95 -6.47
CA PHE A 304 -15.96 -7.00 -6.98
C PHE A 304 -16.74 -8.31 -6.78
N SER A 305 -17.54 -8.67 -7.78
CA SER A 305 -18.09 -10.02 -7.88
C SER A 305 -16.90 -10.93 -8.21
N GLN A 306 -16.28 -11.49 -7.19
CA GLN A 306 -15.71 -12.81 -7.34
C GLN A 306 -16.90 -13.77 -7.45
N ALA A 307 -16.91 -14.58 -8.50
CA ALA A 307 -17.93 -15.58 -8.74
C ALA A 307 -17.28 -16.77 -9.43
N PRO A 308 -17.77 -17.99 -9.19
CA PRO A 308 -18.28 -18.58 -7.95
C PRO A 308 -17.15 -19.11 -7.05
#